data_AF-A0A959ATD6-F1
#
_entry.id   AF-A0A959ATD6-F1
#
_cell.length_a   1.000
_cell.length_b   1.000
_cell.length_c   1.000
_cell.angle_alpha   90.00
_cell.angle_beta   90.00
_cell.angle_gamma   90.00
#
_symmetry.space_group_name_H-M   'P 1'
#
loop_
_entity.id
_entity.type
_entity.pdbx_description
1 polymer ?
#
loop_
_entity_poly.entity_id
_entity_poly.type
_entity_poly.pdbx_seq_one_letter_code
_entity_poly.pdbx_strand_id
1 'polypeptide(L)'
;MKDQATKENTKVFRIGIAMAGAVSAGAYTAGVIDYLLESLSRWEKAKEKNKSIAEKIKLETNPQQVEKLKKQYDPSVPMHDVIIDVIGGSSAGGMTAAITTLSLFEGIRPINEVENPNKEGNKLYDSWVNLNDDFENDVPTLHQMLGTEDISEGKGVLSFLNSRPIDAIAEKAMNLTRIQPYLPDYISKDLEVILTITSLRGIPLAVNFYEEQKKSGDEPPKPAHKMSLHKGVAHFRLQRDGDPAENEGPLPFNPKEELHRRALLDAAIATGAFPLGLAPRHIRNISKNYLEGMVKRMFARRDAQGNLDQSLSARLLHIELEDKPFDFYAVDGGTVNNEPFGEVIKALESKYKDQAEKNYAILMIDPFPNFEKEAAPDIAKRPTILDLAPMVIGAIRGQA
;
A
#
# COMPACT_ATOMS: atom_id res chain seq x y z
N MET A 1 10.56 -4.25 -33.36
CA MET A 1 10.99 -2.89 -33.76
C MET A 1 10.00 -2.30 -34.77
N LYS A 2 8.87 -1.81 -34.28
CA LYS A 2 7.89 -0.94 -34.97
C LYS A 2 6.89 -0.54 -33.88
N ASP A 3 7.27 0.43 -33.05
CA ASP A 3 6.39 1.13 -32.09
C ASP A 3 7.06 2.36 -31.47
N GLN A 4 7.98 3.00 -32.22
CA GLN A 4 8.56 4.30 -31.85
C GLN A 4 8.07 5.40 -32.80
N ALA A 5 6.77 5.38 -33.12
CA ALA A 5 6.12 6.50 -33.78
C ALA A 5 5.71 7.52 -32.70
N THR A 6 6.51 8.58 -32.56
CA THR A 6 6.12 9.93 -32.09
C THR A 6 5.07 9.98 -30.97
N LYS A 7 5.50 9.73 -29.73
CA LYS A 7 4.87 10.44 -28.60
C LYS A 7 5.31 11.89 -28.71
N GLU A 8 4.40 12.79 -29.11
CA GLU A 8 4.49 14.19 -28.72
C GLU A 8 4.85 14.24 -27.22
N ASN A 9 5.63 15.22 -26.80
CA ASN A 9 6.19 15.35 -25.45
C ASN A 9 5.07 15.64 -24.43
N THR A 10 4.16 14.69 -24.22
CA THR A 10 3.04 14.77 -23.30
C THR A 10 3.63 14.84 -21.90
N LYS A 11 3.38 15.96 -21.22
CA LYS A 11 3.78 16.13 -19.83
C LYS A 11 3.11 15.03 -19.00
N VAL A 12 3.89 14.32 -18.19
CA VAL A 12 3.40 13.28 -17.29
C VAL A 12 3.49 13.81 -15.87
N PHE A 13 2.37 13.79 -15.15
CA PHE A 13 2.28 14.08 -13.72
C PHE A 13 2.07 12.77 -12.96
N ARG A 14 2.74 12.59 -11.83
CA ARG A 14 2.77 11.31 -11.12
C ARG A 14 2.21 11.43 -9.72
N ILE A 15 1.55 10.38 -9.26
CA ILE A 15 0.87 10.37 -7.97
C ILE A 15 1.32 9.15 -7.17
N GLY A 16 1.72 9.39 -5.92
CA GLY A 16 1.73 8.38 -4.88
C GLY A 16 0.51 8.57 -3.99
N ILE A 17 -0.25 7.52 -3.74
CA ILE A 17 -1.41 7.56 -2.85
C ILE A 17 -0.97 7.01 -1.50
N ALA A 18 -1.22 7.76 -0.42
CA ALA A 18 -1.01 7.32 0.96
C ALA A 18 -2.36 7.29 1.67
N MET A 19 -2.73 6.15 2.26
CA MET A 19 -4.00 5.95 2.94
C MET A 19 -3.77 5.65 4.43
N ALA A 20 -4.33 6.49 5.30
CA ALA A 20 -4.21 6.35 6.73
C ALA A 20 -4.98 5.14 7.27
N GLY A 21 -4.57 4.65 8.44
CA GLY A 21 -5.30 3.68 9.22
C GLY A 21 -6.52 4.29 9.90
N ALA A 22 -7.71 3.74 9.61
CA ALA A 22 -8.98 4.34 10.02
C ALA A 22 -10.06 3.32 10.44
N VAL A 23 -9.68 2.09 10.81
CA VAL A 23 -10.61 1.04 11.29
C VAL A 23 -11.82 0.89 10.32
N SER A 24 -13.06 1.08 10.78
CA SER A 24 -14.26 0.94 9.96
C SER A 24 -14.46 2.07 8.95
N ALA A 25 -13.77 3.21 9.11
CA ALA A 25 -13.77 4.28 8.11
C ALA A 25 -12.95 3.92 6.86
N GLY A 26 -12.43 2.70 6.75
CA GLY A 26 -11.96 2.16 5.48
C GLY A 26 -12.98 2.23 4.35
N ALA A 27 -14.29 2.18 4.67
CA ALA A 27 -15.36 2.41 3.69
C ALA A 27 -15.31 3.81 3.06
N TYR A 28 -14.92 4.84 3.83
CA TYR A 28 -14.69 6.18 3.29
C TYR A 28 -13.50 6.18 2.33
N THR A 29 -12.36 5.63 2.76
CA THR A 29 -11.14 5.52 1.94
C THR A 29 -11.43 4.77 0.63
N ALA A 30 -12.19 3.68 0.71
CA ALA A 30 -12.63 2.89 -0.43
C ALA A 30 -13.49 3.71 -1.40
N GLY A 31 -14.45 4.50 -0.89
CA GLY A 31 -15.26 5.40 -1.72
C GLY A 31 -14.44 6.48 -2.42
N VAL A 32 -13.42 7.05 -1.74
CA VAL A 32 -12.50 8.02 -2.36
C VAL A 32 -11.72 7.39 -3.50
N ILE A 33 -11.19 6.18 -3.31
CA ILE A 33 -10.47 5.45 -4.36
C ILE A 33 -11.40 5.10 -5.53
N ASP A 34 -12.61 4.63 -5.24
CA ASP A 34 -13.60 4.30 -6.27
C ASP A 34 -13.89 5.50 -7.17
N TYR A 35 -14.17 6.66 -6.55
CA TYR A 35 -14.42 7.91 -7.26
C TYR A 35 -13.19 8.43 -8.02
N LEU A 36 -11.99 8.30 -7.46
CA LEU A 36 -10.75 8.68 -8.13
C LEU A 36 -10.53 7.86 -9.41
N LEU A 37 -10.68 6.53 -9.32
CA LEU A 37 -10.53 5.63 -10.47
C LEU A 37 -11.61 5.86 -11.51
N GLU A 38 -12.85 6.16 -11.09
CA GLU A 38 -13.91 6.59 -12.00
C GLU A 38 -13.53 7.85 -12.76
N SER A 39 -13.08 8.88 -12.04
CA SER A 39 -12.73 10.19 -12.57
C SER A 39 -11.59 10.09 -13.59
N LEU A 40 -10.54 9.33 -13.26
CA LEU A 40 -9.43 9.05 -14.16
C LEU A 40 -9.89 8.28 -15.40
N SER A 41 -10.77 7.29 -15.24
CA SER A 41 -11.32 6.52 -16.37
C SER A 41 -12.17 7.39 -17.32
N ARG A 42 -13.00 8.28 -16.75
CA ARG A 42 -13.78 9.25 -17.54
C ARG A 42 -12.88 10.24 -18.26
N TRP A 43 -11.81 10.70 -17.60
CA TRP A 43 -10.85 11.61 -18.20
C TRP A 43 -10.07 10.95 -19.34
N GLU A 44 -9.60 9.70 -19.19
CA GLU A 44 -8.96 8.97 -20.30
C GLU A 44 -9.92 8.78 -21.49
N LYS A 45 -11.18 8.40 -21.25
CA LYS A 45 -12.21 8.33 -22.30
C LYS A 45 -12.38 9.67 -23.03
N ALA A 46 -12.35 10.80 -22.30
CA ALA A 46 -12.45 12.13 -22.88
C ALA A 46 -11.19 12.51 -23.69
N LYS A 47 -9.98 12.20 -23.20
CA LYS A 47 -8.73 12.38 -23.94
C LYS A 47 -8.73 11.57 -25.23
N GLU A 48 -9.17 10.32 -25.20
CA GLU A 48 -9.24 9.47 -26.38
C GLU A 48 -10.19 10.02 -27.45
N LYS A 49 -11.36 10.53 -27.02
CA LYS A 49 -12.26 11.25 -27.92
C LYS A 49 -11.57 12.44 -28.59
N ASN A 50 -10.88 13.28 -27.81
CA ASN A 50 -10.14 14.43 -28.34
C ASN A 50 -9.00 14.02 -29.29
N LYS A 51 -8.22 12.98 -28.97
CA LYS A 51 -7.18 12.41 -29.85
C LYS A 51 -7.78 11.96 -31.18
N SER A 52 -8.86 11.18 -31.14
CA SER A 52 -9.54 10.70 -32.36
C SER A 52 -10.07 11.85 -33.24
N ILE A 53 -10.53 12.95 -32.64
CA ILE A 53 -10.98 14.14 -33.37
C ILE A 53 -9.78 14.87 -33.98
N ALA A 54 -8.70 15.04 -33.23
CA ALA A 54 -7.47 15.67 -33.72
C ALA A 54 -6.87 14.90 -34.90
N GLU A 55 -6.85 13.56 -34.85
CA GLU A 55 -6.42 12.70 -35.96
C GLU A 55 -7.33 12.86 -37.19
N LYS A 56 -8.65 12.86 -37.01
CA LYS A 56 -9.60 13.13 -38.10
C LYS A 56 -9.39 14.50 -38.74
N ILE A 57 -9.10 15.53 -37.94
CA ILE A 57 -8.79 16.88 -38.44
C ILE A 57 -7.50 16.86 -39.28
N LYS A 58 -6.46 16.13 -38.86
CA LYS A 58 -5.19 16.03 -39.60
C LYS A 58 -5.37 15.38 -40.99
N LEU A 59 -6.33 14.46 -41.13
CA LEU A 59 -6.57 13.71 -42.37
C LEU A 59 -7.65 14.32 -43.29
N GLU A 60 -8.47 15.23 -42.78
CA GLU A 60 -9.60 15.81 -43.52
C GLU A 60 -9.16 16.97 -44.43
N THR A 61 -9.56 16.91 -45.70
CA THR A 61 -9.22 17.93 -46.71
C THR A 61 -10.35 18.94 -46.95
N ASN A 62 -11.59 18.62 -46.57
CA ASN A 62 -12.73 19.53 -46.73
C ASN A 62 -12.78 20.58 -45.58
N PRO A 63 -12.61 21.88 -45.87
CA PRO A 63 -12.59 22.92 -44.84
C PRO A 63 -13.85 23.00 -43.98
N GLN A 64 -15.03 22.73 -44.55
CA GLN A 64 -16.31 22.77 -43.82
C GLN A 64 -16.40 21.63 -42.80
N GLN A 65 -15.85 20.46 -43.16
CA GLN A 65 -15.83 19.29 -42.29
C GLN A 65 -14.78 19.44 -41.18
N VAL A 66 -13.62 20.04 -41.48
CA VAL A 66 -12.63 20.43 -40.47
C VAL A 66 -13.24 21.33 -39.41
N GLU A 67 -14.00 22.36 -39.81
CA GLU A 67 -14.63 23.28 -38.87
C GLU A 67 -15.68 22.57 -37.98
N LYS A 68 -16.42 21.62 -38.53
CA LYS A 68 -17.37 20.79 -37.77
C LYS A 68 -16.65 19.89 -36.75
N LEU A 69 -15.50 19.33 -37.11
CA LEU A 69 -14.69 18.51 -36.19
C LEU A 69 -14.05 19.35 -35.08
N LYS A 70 -13.54 20.55 -35.41
CA LYS A 70 -13.00 21.49 -34.40
C LYS A 70 -14.03 21.85 -33.32
N LYS A 71 -15.31 21.97 -33.68
CA LYS A 71 -16.40 22.20 -32.71
C LYS A 71 -16.72 21.00 -31.81
N GLN A 72 -16.30 19.79 -32.19
CA GLN A 72 -16.47 18.59 -31.37
C GLN A 72 -15.30 18.36 -30.41
N TYR A 73 -14.14 18.96 -30.71
CA TYR A 73 -12.98 18.92 -29.83
C TYR A 73 -13.28 19.74 -28.57
N ASP A 74 -13.07 19.16 -27.40
CA ASP A 74 -13.29 19.84 -26.13
C ASP A 74 -11.97 20.42 -25.60
N PRO A 75 -11.74 21.74 -25.69
CA PRO A 75 -10.49 22.36 -25.23
C PRO A 75 -10.36 22.39 -23.69
N SER A 76 -11.41 22.08 -22.94
CA SER A 76 -11.36 22.06 -21.48
C SER A 76 -10.71 20.79 -20.91
N VAL A 77 -10.64 19.73 -21.71
CA VAL A 77 -10.02 18.45 -21.32
C VAL A 77 -8.50 18.60 -21.35
N PRO A 78 -7.81 18.52 -20.19
CA PRO A 78 -6.36 18.58 -20.19
C PRO A 78 -5.78 17.32 -20.85
N MET A 79 -4.82 17.50 -21.75
CA MET A 79 -4.26 16.40 -22.55
C MET A 79 -2.97 15.80 -21.96
N HIS A 80 -2.58 16.21 -20.75
CA HIS A 80 -1.43 15.63 -20.05
C HIS A 80 -1.79 14.26 -19.44
N ASP A 81 -0.77 13.48 -19.12
CA ASP A 81 -0.96 12.16 -18.51
C ASP A 81 -0.81 12.26 -16.99
N VAL A 82 -1.66 11.53 -16.27
CA VAL A 82 -1.56 11.34 -14.82
C VAL A 82 -1.37 9.86 -14.55
N ILE A 83 -0.32 9.50 -13.82
CA ILE A 83 0.03 8.11 -13.54
C ILE A 83 0.12 7.90 -12.03
N ILE A 84 -0.60 6.90 -11.51
CA ILE A 84 -0.43 6.41 -10.14
C ILE A 84 0.73 5.41 -10.14
N ASP A 85 1.82 5.78 -9.46
CA ASP A 85 3.06 5.00 -9.40
C ASP A 85 3.18 4.16 -8.12
N VAL A 86 2.56 4.64 -7.03
CA VAL A 86 2.66 4.02 -5.71
C VAL A 86 1.31 4.10 -5.01
N ILE A 87 0.86 3.02 -4.40
CA ILE A 87 -0.30 2.99 -3.49
C ILE A 87 0.17 2.42 -2.14
N GLY A 88 0.13 3.25 -1.10
CA GLY A 88 0.51 2.88 0.24
C GLY A 88 -0.66 2.96 1.22
N GLY A 89 -0.73 2.05 2.19
CA GLY A 89 -1.78 2.06 3.20
C GLY A 89 -1.38 1.41 4.52
N SER A 90 -2.03 1.85 5.60
CA SER A 90 -1.96 1.25 6.94
C SER A 90 -3.35 0.85 7.42
N SER A 91 -3.48 -0.24 8.17
CA SER A 91 -4.77 -0.73 8.68
C SER A 91 -5.82 -0.80 7.57
N ALA A 92 -6.96 -0.15 7.77
CA ALA A 92 -8.00 0.02 6.76
C ALA A 92 -7.50 0.55 5.41
N GLY A 93 -6.60 1.52 5.41
CA GLY A 93 -5.99 2.03 4.17
C GLY A 93 -5.14 0.97 3.46
N GLY A 94 -4.44 0.12 4.22
CA GLY A 94 -3.65 -0.98 3.67
C GLY A 94 -4.51 -2.08 3.05
N MET A 95 -5.61 -2.45 3.72
CA MET A 95 -6.63 -3.33 3.14
C MET A 95 -7.19 -2.76 1.84
N THR A 96 -7.55 -1.47 1.83
CA THR A 96 -8.03 -0.77 0.62
C THR A 96 -6.99 -0.76 -0.49
N ALA A 97 -5.69 -0.57 -0.19
CA ALA A 97 -4.62 -0.67 -1.17
C ALA A 97 -4.56 -2.04 -1.85
N ALA A 98 -4.67 -3.11 -1.06
CA ALA A 98 -4.67 -4.48 -1.58
C ALA A 98 -5.91 -4.78 -2.44
N ILE A 99 -7.10 -4.43 -1.94
CA ILE A 99 -8.37 -4.62 -2.68
C ILE A 99 -8.35 -3.82 -3.99
N THR A 100 -7.87 -2.58 -3.94
CA THR A 100 -7.70 -1.72 -5.14
C THR A 100 -6.79 -2.40 -6.14
N THR A 101 -5.61 -2.86 -5.72
CA THR A 101 -4.63 -3.52 -6.58
C THR A 101 -5.24 -4.73 -7.29
N LEU A 102 -5.96 -5.59 -6.57
CA LEU A 102 -6.64 -6.75 -7.15
C LEU A 102 -7.76 -6.33 -8.12
N SER A 103 -8.51 -5.29 -7.79
CA SER A 103 -9.59 -4.74 -8.63
C SER A 103 -9.08 -4.17 -9.96
N LEU A 104 -7.88 -3.57 -9.97
CA LEU A 104 -7.24 -3.10 -11.20
C LEU A 104 -7.04 -4.23 -12.22
N PHE A 105 -6.72 -5.44 -11.74
CA PHE A 105 -6.52 -6.61 -12.60
C PHE A 105 -7.81 -7.33 -12.99
N GLU A 106 -8.87 -7.28 -12.19
CA GLU A 106 -10.15 -7.85 -12.62
C GLU A 106 -10.89 -6.92 -13.62
N GLY A 107 -10.62 -5.63 -13.51
CA GLY A 107 -11.30 -4.57 -14.25
C GLY A 107 -12.24 -3.82 -13.33
N ILE A 108 -11.93 -2.54 -13.13
CA ILE A 108 -12.61 -1.65 -12.20
C ILE A 108 -14.07 -1.47 -12.63
N ARG A 109 -15.01 -1.53 -11.68
CA ARG A 109 -16.43 -1.23 -11.88
C ARG A 109 -16.89 -0.15 -10.91
N PRO A 110 -16.53 1.13 -11.15
CA PRO A 110 -16.85 2.20 -10.20
C PRO A 110 -18.35 2.36 -10.00
N ILE A 111 -18.77 2.73 -8.80
CA ILE A 111 -20.18 2.95 -8.46
C ILE A 111 -20.60 4.32 -8.98
N ASN A 112 -21.59 4.33 -9.87
CA ASN A 112 -22.18 5.57 -10.36
C ASN A 112 -23.60 5.33 -10.89
N GLU A 113 -24.38 6.41 -10.98
CA GLU A 113 -25.80 6.35 -11.35
C GLU A 113 -26.08 5.82 -12.77
N VAL A 114 -25.07 5.82 -13.65
CA VAL A 114 -25.26 5.54 -15.09
C VAL A 114 -24.82 4.12 -15.44
N GLU A 115 -23.56 3.76 -15.16
CA GLU A 115 -22.94 2.49 -15.55
C GLU A 115 -23.07 1.40 -14.47
N ASN A 116 -23.14 1.76 -13.18
CA ASN A 116 -23.21 0.78 -12.08
C ASN A 116 -24.06 1.26 -10.87
N PRO A 117 -25.36 1.54 -11.06
CA PRO A 117 -26.21 2.06 -9.98
C PRO A 117 -26.45 1.04 -8.86
N ASN A 118 -26.40 -0.25 -9.20
CA ASN A 118 -26.62 -1.36 -8.26
C ASN A 118 -25.33 -1.79 -7.53
N LYS A 119 -24.19 -1.15 -7.81
CA LYS A 119 -22.89 -1.41 -7.15
C LYS A 119 -22.35 -2.83 -7.38
N GLU A 120 -22.82 -3.47 -8.46
CA GLU A 120 -22.52 -4.87 -8.76
C GLU A 120 -21.05 -5.05 -9.18
N GLY A 121 -20.39 -6.04 -8.57
CA GLY A 121 -19.00 -6.38 -8.88
C GLY A 121 -17.99 -5.30 -8.50
N ASN A 122 -18.35 -4.38 -7.61
CA ASN A 122 -17.40 -3.43 -7.04
C ASN A 122 -16.76 -4.04 -5.78
N LYS A 123 -15.53 -4.54 -5.91
CA LYS A 123 -14.82 -5.22 -4.80
C LYS A 123 -14.58 -4.32 -3.59
N LEU A 124 -14.41 -3.01 -3.78
CA LEU A 124 -14.24 -2.06 -2.69
C LEU A 124 -15.52 -1.98 -1.86
N TYR A 125 -16.68 -1.85 -2.50
CA TYR A 125 -17.99 -1.86 -1.86
C TYR A 125 -18.33 -3.20 -1.23
N ASP A 126 -18.08 -4.30 -1.94
CA ASP A 126 -18.29 -5.65 -1.41
C ASP A 126 -17.47 -5.89 -0.14
N SER A 127 -16.22 -5.41 -0.11
CA SER A 127 -15.31 -5.68 1.01
C SER A 127 -15.50 -4.73 2.20
N TRP A 128 -16.05 -3.53 2.00
CA TRP A 128 -16.17 -2.51 3.04
C TRP A 128 -17.60 -2.17 3.46
N VAL A 129 -18.59 -2.51 2.63
CA VAL A 129 -20.00 -2.20 2.90
C VAL A 129 -20.81 -3.48 3.06
N ASN A 130 -20.72 -4.41 2.12
CA ASN A 130 -21.40 -5.71 2.25
C ASN A 130 -20.68 -6.63 3.25
N LEU A 131 -19.38 -6.43 3.45
CA LEU A 131 -18.55 -7.21 4.36
C LEU A 131 -18.74 -8.73 4.12
N ASN A 132 -18.88 -9.52 5.19
CA ASN A 132 -19.25 -10.92 5.16
C ASN A 132 -20.73 -11.12 5.53
N ASP A 133 -21.59 -10.12 5.33
CA ASP A 133 -22.99 -10.19 5.76
C ASP A 133 -23.70 -11.35 5.04
N ASP A 134 -24.36 -12.19 5.82
CA ASP A 134 -25.23 -13.24 5.29
C ASP A 134 -26.63 -12.64 5.12
N PHE A 135 -26.88 -12.09 3.92
CA PHE A 135 -28.17 -11.48 3.58
C PHE A 135 -29.31 -12.49 3.46
N GLU A 136 -29.02 -13.78 3.25
CA GLU A 136 -30.06 -14.82 3.15
C GLU A 136 -30.61 -15.16 4.53
N ASN A 137 -29.73 -15.23 5.54
CA ASN A 137 -30.10 -15.57 6.92
C ASN A 137 -30.19 -14.36 7.86
N ASP A 138 -30.02 -13.13 7.36
CA ASP A 138 -30.01 -11.86 8.13
C ASP A 138 -28.97 -11.86 9.27
N VAL A 139 -27.75 -12.37 9.00
CA VAL A 139 -26.67 -12.45 9.97
C VAL A 139 -25.54 -11.46 9.60
N PRO A 140 -25.46 -10.30 10.27
CA PRO A 140 -24.42 -9.32 9.98
C PRO A 140 -23.05 -9.83 10.40
N THR A 141 -22.00 -9.37 9.72
CA THR A 141 -20.60 -9.73 9.94
C THR A 141 -20.20 -9.59 11.40
N LEU A 142 -20.63 -8.51 12.06
CA LEU A 142 -20.30 -8.26 13.47
C LEU A 142 -20.88 -9.34 14.41
N HIS A 143 -22.06 -9.89 14.10
CA HIS A 143 -22.61 -11.03 14.85
C HIS A 143 -21.70 -12.25 14.67
N GLN A 144 -21.31 -12.57 13.43
CA GLN A 144 -20.44 -13.71 13.13
C GLN A 144 -19.10 -13.59 13.87
N MET A 145 -18.57 -12.39 14.05
CA MET A 145 -17.34 -12.12 14.81
C MET A 145 -17.46 -12.39 16.31
N LEU A 146 -18.67 -12.53 16.86
CA LEU A 146 -18.91 -12.96 18.26
C LEU A 146 -19.00 -14.48 18.41
N GLY A 147 -18.96 -15.22 17.30
CA GLY A 147 -18.96 -16.67 17.31
C GLY A 147 -17.65 -17.25 17.89
N THR A 148 -17.64 -18.56 18.10
CA THR A 148 -16.50 -19.29 18.71
C THR A 148 -15.85 -20.28 17.76
N GLU A 149 -16.19 -20.20 16.48
CA GLU A 149 -15.83 -21.19 15.48
C GLU A 149 -14.32 -21.25 15.24
N ASP A 150 -13.58 -20.17 15.51
CA ASP A 150 -12.12 -20.10 15.44
C ASP A 150 -11.39 -20.61 16.71
N ILE A 151 -12.13 -20.95 17.77
CA ILE A 151 -11.60 -21.56 18.98
C ILE A 151 -11.57 -23.07 18.80
N SER A 152 -10.40 -23.68 19.04
CA SER A 152 -10.24 -25.14 19.03
C SER A 152 -9.54 -25.63 20.29
N GLU A 153 -9.97 -26.79 20.77
CA GLU A 153 -9.41 -27.41 21.97
C GLU A 153 -7.89 -27.59 21.84
N GLY A 154 -7.15 -27.17 22.87
CA GLY A 154 -5.69 -27.26 22.91
C GLY A 154 -4.92 -26.20 22.12
N LYS A 155 -5.58 -25.30 21.36
CA LYS A 155 -4.90 -24.20 20.63
C LYS A 155 -5.02 -22.82 21.29
N GLY A 156 -5.83 -22.72 22.34
CA GLY A 156 -6.08 -21.46 23.05
C GLY A 156 -6.96 -20.48 22.24
N VAL A 157 -7.16 -19.29 22.80
CA VAL A 157 -7.87 -18.19 22.16
C VAL A 157 -6.86 -17.30 21.46
N LEU A 158 -7.05 -17.06 20.15
CA LEU A 158 -6.11 -16.31 19.31
C LEU A 158 -6.37 -14.80 19.34
N SER A 159 -7.64 -14.41 19.47
CA SER A 159 -8.12 -13.02 19.49
C SER A 159 -9.47 -12.92 20.19
N PHE A 160 -9.87 -11.71 20.56
CA PHE A 160 -11.17 -11.46 21.20
C PHE A 160 -12.36 -11.63 20.26
N LEU A 161 -12.17 -11.36 18.96
CA LEU A 161 -13.18 -11.53 17.94
C LEU A 161 -12.80 -12.69 17.02
N ASN A 162 -13.81 -13.44 16.61
CA ASN A 162 -13.66 -14.46 15.58
C ASN A 162 -13.22 -13.79 14.27
N SER A 163 -12.05 -14.19 13.78
CA SER A 163 -11.42 -13.58 12.60
C SER A 163 -11.81 -14.25 11.28
N ARG A 164 -12.60 -15.33 11.29
CA ARG A 164 -13.06 -16.03 10.09
C ARG A 164 -13.89 -15.16 9.13
N PRO A 165 -14.77 -14.25 9.58
CA PRO A 165 -15.46 -13.34 8.67
C PRO A 165 -14.49 -12.41 7.91
N ILE A 166 -13.39 -11.99 8.56
CA ILE A 166 -12.34 -11.21 7.90
C ILE A 166 -11.60 -12.05 6.86
N ASP A 167 -11.32 -13.32 7.17
CA ASP A 167 -10.76 -14.26 6.19
C ASP A 167 -11.68 -14.41 4.98
N ALA A 168 -12.99 -14.58 5.20
CA ALA A 168 -13.96 -14.75 4.12
C ALA A 168 -14.06 -13.51 3.20
N ILE A 169 -14.04 -12.29 3.75
CA ILE A 169 -13.96 -11.04 2.96
C ILE A 169 -12.70 -11.02 2.11
N ALA A 170 -11.57 -11.37 2.72
CA ALA A 170 -10.26 -11.39 2.08
C ALA A 170 -10.22 -12.41 0.92
N GLU A 171 -10.73 -13.62 1.12
CA GLU A 171 -10.83 -14.65 0.08
C GLU A 171 -11.72 -14.19 -1.09
N LYS A 172 -12.87 -13.55 -0.82
CA LYS A 172 -13.74 -12.97 -1.84
C LYS A 172 -13.02 -11.88 -2.65
N ALA A 173 -12.23 -11.03 -1.99
CA ALA A 173 -11.42 -10.01 -2.67
C ALA A 173 -10.31 -10.63 -3.53
N MET A 174 -9.64 -11.68 -3.03
CA MET A 174 -8.55 -12.40 -3.72
C MET A 174 -9.00 -13.13 -4.98
N ASN A 175 -10.24 -13.64 -4.99
CA ASN A 175 -10.76 -14.39 -6.13
C ASN A 175 -10.99 -13.46 -7.33
N LEU A 176 -10.18 -13.62 -8.38
CA LEU A 176 -10.29 -12.87 -9.62
C LEU A 176 -11.07 -13.71 -10.65
N THR A 177 -12.28 -13.26 -10.99
CA THR A 177 -13.13 -13.90 -12.01
C THR A 177 -12.54 -13.81 -13.42
N ARG A 178 -11.67 -12.82 -13.65
CA ARG A 178 -10.87 -12.63 -14.86
C ARG A 178 -9.62 -11.83 -14.51
N ILE A 179 -8.60 -11.92 -15.37
CA ILE A 179 -7.38 -11.12 -15.27
C ILE A 179 -7.21 -10.34 -16.57
N GLN A 180 -7.32 -9.02 -16.49
CA GLN A 180 -7.09 -8.10 -17.60
C GLN A 180 -5.63 -8.17 -18.04
N PRO A 181 -5.35 -8.23 -19.35
CA PRO A 181 -3.98 -8.28 -19.86
C PRO A 181 -3.24 -6.94 -19.73
N TYR A 182 -3.99 -5.84 -19.59
CA TYR A 182 -3.46 -4.49 -19.50
C TYR A 182 -4.12 -3.73 -18.34
N LEU A 183 -3.32 -2.93 -17.66
CA LEU A 183 -3.80 -1.96 -16.68
C LEU A 183 -4.31 -0.70 -17.37
N PRO A 184 -5.19 0.08 -16.73
CA PRO A 184 -5.56 1.41 -17.21
C PRO A 184 -4.33 2.31 -17.42
N ASP A 185 -4.38 3.20 -18.41
CA ASP A 185 -3.23 4.05 -18.78
C ASP A 185 -2.75 4.99 -17.66
N TYR A 186 -3.62 5.29 -16.70
CA TYR A 186 -3.31 6.08 -15.51
C TYR A 186 -2.70 5.28 -14.35
N ILE A 187 -2.39 3.99 -14.54
CA ILE A 187 -1.69 3.14 -13.56
C ILE A 187 -0.32 2.78 -14.12
N SER A 188 0.73 2.91 -13.29
CA SER A 188 2.06 2.54 -13.74
C SER A 188 2.21 1.03 -13.99
N LYS A 189 3.00 0.69 -15.01
CA LYS A 189 3.35 -0.70 -15.35
C LYS A 189 4.26 -1.35 -14.30
N ASP A 190 4.87 -0.55 -13.44
CA ASP A 190 5.72 -0.96 -12.33
C ASP A 190 5.14 -0.47 -10.99
N LEU A 191 3.80 -0.42 -10.89
CA LEU A 191 3.07 -0.02 -9.70
C LEU A 191 3.66 -0.68 -8.44
N GLU A 192 3.96 0.13 -7.44
CA GLU A 192 4.37 -0.34 -6.12
C GLU A 192 3.21 -0.26 -5.12
N VAL A 193 3.07 -1.31 -4.31
CA VAL A 193 2.04 -1.42 -3.27
C VAL A 193 2.71 -1.57 -1.92
N ILE A 194 2.39 -0.70 -0.98
CA ILE A 194 3.09 -0.60 0.30
C ILE A 194 2.08 -0.77 1.43
N LEU A 195 2.16 -1.87 2.18
CA LEU A 195 1.32 -2.10 3.36
C LEU A 195 2.18 -2.02 4.61
N THR A 196 1.83 -1.19 5.58
CA THR A 196 2.54 -1.18 6.87
C THR A 196 2.03 -2.32 7.75
N ILE A 197 2.94 -3.01 8.41
CA ILE A 197 2.65 -4.10 9.34
C ILE A 197 3.55 -3.97 10.57
N THR A 198 3.13 -4.54 11.68
CA THR A 198 3.96 -4.60 12.90
C THR A 198 4.39 -6.03 13.14
N SER A 199 5.70 -6.29 13.10
CA SER A 199 6.27 -7.62 13.40
C SER A 199 6.36 -7.84 14.91
N LEU A 200 5.80 -8.94 15.41
CA LEU A 200 5.94 -9.34 16.81
C LEU A 200 7.31 -9.97 17.12
N ARG A 201 8.02 -10.46 16.10
CA ARG A 201 9.38 -11.00 16.25
C ARG A 201 10.42 -9.88 16.34
N GLY A 202 10.24 -8.83 15.53
CA GLY A 202 11.21 -7.74 15.38
C GLY A 202 12.48 -8.18 14.63
N ILE A 203 13.01 -7.31 13.78
CA ILE A 203 14.28 -7.57 13.08
C ILE A 203 15.42 -7.13 14.00
N PRO A 204 16.34 -8.02 14.40
CA PRO A 204 17.45 -7.65 15.28
C PRO A 204 18.44 -6.75 14.54
N LEU A 205 18.70 -5.58 15.13
CA LEU A 205 19.62 -4.57 14.64
C LEU A 205 20.68 -4.25 15.70
N ALA A 206 21.89 -3.99 15.26
CA ALA A 206 22.96 -3.46 16.09
C ALA A 206 23.46 -2.14 15.48
N VAL A 207 23.45 -1.08 16.29
CA VAL A 207 24.03 0.21 15.92
C VAL A 207 25.44 0.30 16.51
N ASN A 208 26.43 0.40 15.62
CA ASN A 208 27.83 0.52 15.97
C ASN A 208 28.24 1.99 15.97
N PHE A 209 28.76 2.47 17.10
CA PHE A 209 29.25 3.84 17.26
C PHE A 209 30.77 3.97 17.06
N TYR A 210 31.44 2.88 16.74
CA TYR A 210 32.89 2.81 16.59
C TYR A 210 33.25 2.42 15.15
N GLU A 211 34.30 3.02 14.59
CA GLU A 211 34.86 2.57 13.32
C GLU A 211 35.35 1.12 13.42
N GLU A 212 35.12 0.34 12.37
CA GLU A 212 35.76 -0.96 12.17
C GLU A 212 37.28 -0.77 12.06
N GLN A 213 37.96 -0.73 13.21
CA GLN A 213 39.40 -0.89 13.22
C GLN A 213 39.72 -2.37 13.00
N LYS A 214 40.72 -2.65 12.16
CA LYS A 214 41.27 -4.00 11.98
C LYS A 214 41.51 -4.61 13.36
N LYS A 215 40.89 -5.76 13.64
CA LYS A 215 41.11 -6.53 14.86
C LYS A 215 42.61 -6.67 15.11
N SER A 216 43.13 -5.92 16.08
CA SER A 216 44.35 -6.31 16.77
C SER A 216 43.93 -7.35 17.82
N GLY A 217 44.72 -8.41 17.98
CA GLY A 217 44.34 -9.60 18.76
C GLY A 217 43.87 -9.30 20.19
N ASP A 218 43.00 -10.18 20.70
CA ASP A 218 42.44 -10.26 22.06
C ASP A 218 41.65 -9.07 22.63
N GLU A 219 41.34 -8.03 21.83
CA GLU A 219 40.41 -6.99 22.30
C GLU A 219 38.98 -7.52 22.48
N PRO A 220 38.32 -7.25 23.62
CA PRO A 220 36.92 -7.59 23.82
C PRO A 220 36.04 -6.89 22.77
N PRO A 221 34.94 -7.52 22.31
CA PRO A 221 34.06 -6.93 21.30
C PRO A 221 33.56 -5.55 21.77
N LYS A 222 33.71 -4.53 20.92
CA LYS A 222 33.23 -3.17 21.22
C LYS A 222 31.71 -3.20 21.42
N PRO A 223 31.17 -2.43 22.37
CA PRO A 223 29.74 -2.43 22.65
C PRO A 223 28.95 -1.87 21.45
N ALA A 224 27.87 -2.57 21.09
CA ALA A 224 26.89 -2.14 20.09
C ALA A 224 25.54 -1.90 20.78
N HIS A 225 24.80 -0.89 20.34
CA HIS A 225 23.43 -0.71 20.82
C HIS A 225 22.50 -1.65 20.05
N LYS A 226 22.07 -2.73 20.70
CA LYS A 226 21.18 -3.74 20.12
C LYS A 226 19.72 -3.36 20.34
N MET A 227 18.93 -3.44 19.28
CA MET A 227 17.49 -3.18 19.29
C MET A 227 16.77 -4.13 18.33
N SER A 228 15.45 -4.19 18.43
CA SER A 228 14.60 -4.91 17.48
C SER A 228 13.71 -3.93 16.72
N LEU A 229 13.75 -3.96 15.40
CA LEU A 229 12.86 -3.19 14.56
C LEU A 229 11.53 -3.93 14.37
N HIS A 230 10.48 -3.43 15.00
CA HIS A 230 9.13 -3.98 14.90
C HIS A 230 8.31 -3.37 13.75
N LYS A 231 8.68 -2.18 13.26
CA LYS A 231 8.08 -1.58 12.06
C LYS A 231 8.43 -2.43 10.84
N GLY A 232 7.41 -3.00 10.20
CA GLY A 232 7.53 -3.74 8.95
C GLY A 232 6.80 -3.03 7.82
N VAL A 233 7.31 -3.23 6.61
CA VAL A 233 6.65 -2.82 5.37
C VAL A 233 6.55 -4.05 4.49
N ALA A 234 5.33 -4.42 4.09
CA ALA A 234 5.13 -5.34 2.98
C ALA A 234 5.10 -4.52 1.69
N HIS A 235 6.25 -4.46 1.03
CA HIS A 235 6.47 -3.63 -0.16
C HIS A 235 6.48 -4.53 -1.38
N PHE A 236 5.45 -4.43 -2.21
CA PHE A 236 5.29 -5.17 -3.44
C PHE A 236 5.54 -4.28 -4.65
N ARG A 237 5.97 -4.88 -5.76
CA ARG A 237 6.04 -4.23 -7.07
C ARG A 237 5.48 -5.17 -8.11
N LEU A 238 4.66 -4.62 -9.02
CA LEU A 238 4.13 -5.36 -10.14
C LEU A 238 5.27 -5.93 -11.00
N GLN A 239 5.24 -7.24 -11.21
CA GLN A 239 6.20 -7.97 -12.03
C GLN A 239 5.57 -8.32 -13.38
N ARG A 240 6.26 -7.98 -14.47
CA ARG A 240 5.89 -8.40 -15.82
C ARG A 240 6.66 -9.65 -16.22
N ASP A 241 6.12 -10.37 -17.20
CA ASP A 241 6.78 -11.55 -17.75
C ASP A 241 8.18 -11.17 -18.29
N GLY A 242 9.22 -11.78 -17.71
CA GLY A 242 10.62 -11.51 -18.05
C GLY A 242 11.32 -10.41 -17.23
N ASP A 243 10.63 -9.74 -16.30
CA ASP A 243 11.30 -8.84 -15.36
C ASP A 243 12.27 -9.64 -14.45
N PRO A 244 13.51 -9.17 -14.23
CA PRO A 244 14.47 -9.88 -13.40
C PRO A 244 14.00 -9.95 -11.95
N ALA A 245 14.30 -11.05 -11.26
CA ALA A 245 14.11 -11.14 -9.83
C ALA A 245 15.05 -10.15 -9.12
N GLU A 246 14.50 -9.20 -8.38
CA GLU A 246 15.28 -8.32 -7.53
C GLU A 246 15.49 -8.95 -6.17
N ASN A 247 16.75 -9.19 -5.79
CA ASN A 247 17.07 -9.85 -4.53
C ASN A 247 16.85 -8.96 -3.30
N GLU A 248 17.14 -7.65 -3.39
CA GLU A 248 16.99 -6.68 -2.27
C GLU A 248 15.82 -5.70 -2.47
N GLY A 249 15.09 -5.80 -3.58
CA GLY A 249 14.02 -4.88 -3.97
C GLY A 249 12.67 -5.17 -3.29
N PRO A 250 11.58 -4.52 -3.74
CA PRO A 250 10.22 -4.89 -3.38
C PRO A 250 9.92 -6.35 -3.77
N LEU A 251 9.01 -7.00 -3.02
CA LEU A 251 8.50 -8.32 -3.35
C LEU A 251 7.82 -8.31 -4.73
N PRO A 252 8.08 -9.28 -5.60
CA PRO A 252 7.37 -9.37 -6.86
C PRO A 252 5.89 -9.65 -6.63
N PHE A 253 5.03 -8.99 -7.39
CA PHE A 253 3.61 -9.26 -7.42
C PHE A 253 3.17 -9.54 -8.86
N ASN A 254 2.61 -10.73 -9.09
CA ASN A 254 2.00 -11.10 -10.35
C ASN A 254 0.59 -11.61 -10.03
N PRO A 255 -0.48 -10.95 -10.50
CA PRO A 255 -1.85 -11.32 -10.16
C PRO A 255 -2.24 -12.71 -10.67
N LYS A 256 -1.50 -13.31 -11.62
CA LYS A 256 -1.73 -14.68 -12.09
C LYS A 256 -1.23 -15.72 -11.09
N GLU A 257 -0.19 -15.39 -10.33
CA GLU A 257 0.43 -16.27 -9.34
C GLU A 257 -0.35 -16.26 -8.02
N GLU A 258 -0.91 -17.41 -7.64
CA GLU A 258 -1.71 -17.52 -6.41
C GLU A 258 -0.88 -17.22 -5.16
N LEU A 259 0.38 -17.63 -5.12
CA LEU A 259 1.29 -17.34 -4.02
C LEU A 259 1.51 -15.82 -3.83
N HIS A 260 1.57 -15.05 -4.92
CA HIS A 260 1.71 -13.59 -4.86
C HIS A 260 0.41 -12.94 -4.37
N ARG A 261 -0.76 -13.40 -4.86
CA ARG A 261 -2.06 -12.96 -4.35
C ARG A 261 -2.20 -13.25 -2.86
N ARG A 262 -1.77 -14.44 -2.41
CA ARG A 262 -1.83 -14.84 -1.00
C ARG A 262 -0.90 -14.02 -0.12
N ALA A 263 0.32 -13.74 -0.57
CA ALA A 263 1.26 -12.88 0.16
C ALA A 263 0.72 -11.46 0.35
N LEU A 264 0.10 -10.88 -0.69
CA LEU A 264 -0.58 -9.59 -0.59
C LEU A 264 -1.76 -9.65 0.39
N LEU A 265 -2.54 -10.74 0.36
CA LEU A 265 -3.69 -10.94 1.24
C LEU A 265 -3.30 -11.08 2.70
N ASP A 266 -2.32 -11.93 3.00
CA ASP A 266 -1.82 -12.14 4.36
C ASP A 266 -1.28 -10.83 4.94
N ALA A 267 -0.60 -10.01 4.13
CA ALA A 267 -0.18 -8.67 4.51
C ALA A 267 -1.35 -7.70 4.69
N ALA A 268 -2.38 -7.77 3.85
CA ALA A 268 -3.60 -6.95 3.94
C ALA A 268 -4.43 -7.26 5.19
N ILE A 269 -4.51 -8.53 5.59
CA ILE A 269 -5.19 -8.89 6.84
C ILE A 269 -4.31 -8.52 8.03
N ALA A 270 -2.98 -8.76 7.95
CA ALA A 270 -2.05 -8.38 9.00
C ALA A 270 -2.11 -6.89 9.31
N THR A 271 -2.13 -6.02 8.28
CA THR A 271 -2.09 -4.57 8.46
C THR A 271 -3.28 -4.04 9.23
N GLY A 272 -4.45 -4.68 9.21
CA GLY A 272 -5.60 -4.28 10.05
C GLY A 272 -5.93 -5.26 11.18
N ALA A 273 -5.05 -6.21 11.50
CA ALA A 273 -5.22 -7.12 12.62
C ALA A 273 -4.98 -6.38 13.94
N PHE A 274 -6.00 -5.64 14.41
CA PHE A 274 -5.94 -4.84 15.63
C PHE A 274 -5.42 -5.71 16.79
N PRO A 275 -4.37 -5.28 17.52
CA PRO A 275 -3.76 -6.10 18.56
C PRO A 275 -4.80 -6.63 19.55
N LEU A 276 -4.78 -7.95 19.78
CA LEU A 276 -5.73 -8.72 20.60
C LEU A 276 -7.16 -8.79 20.06
N GLY A 277 -7.63 -7.80 19.28
CA GLY A 277 -8.98 -7.79 18.71
C GLY A 277 -9.15 -8.81 17.59
N LEU A 278 -8.20 -8.87 16.66
CA LEU A 278 -8.19 -9.79 15.52
C LEU A 278 -6.92 -10.66 15.53
N ALA A 279 -7.01 -11.85 14.96
CA ALA A 279 -5.93 -12.82 14.97
C ALA A 279 -4.71 -12.31 14.17
N PRO A 280 -3.48 -12.44 14.72
CA PRO A 280 -2.26 -12.08 14.00
C PRO A 280 -2.05 -13.00 12.79
N ARG A 281 -1.35 -12.49 11.77
CA ARG A 281 -1.03 -13.29 10.57
C ARG A 281 0.40 -13.77 10.57
N HIS A 282 0.58 -15.05 10.28
CA HIS A 282 1.90 -15.65 10.18
C HIS A 282 2.47 -15.41 8.78
N ILE A 283 3.37 -14.44 8.69
CA ILE A 283 4.13 -14.15 7.47
C ILE A 283 5.35 -15.07 7.44
N ARG A 284 5.46 -15.86 6.36
CA ARG A 284 6.46 -16.94 6.24
C ARG A 284 7.41 -16.70 5.09
N ASN A 285 8.56 -17.35 5.18
CA ASN A 285 9.56 -17.48 4.13
C ASN A 285 10.11 -16.14 3.61
N ILE A 286 10.21 -15.12 4.47
CA ILE A 286 10.77 -13.84 4.05
C ILE A 286 12.28 -13.95 3.92
N SER A 287 12.81 -13.55 2.77
CA SER A 287 14.24 -13.64 2.50
C SER A 287 15.03 -12.62 3.32
N LYS A 288 16.23 -13.01 3.74
CA LYS A 288 17.18 -12.09 4.38
C LYS A 288 17.46 -10.86 3.51
N ASN A 289 17.69 -11.06 2.22
CA ASN A 289 17.98 -9.96 1.28
C ASN A 289 16.84 -8.94 1.21
N TYR A 290 15.58 -9.38 1.26
CA TYR A 290 14.43 -8.48 1.31
C TYR A 290 14.44 -7.65 2.59
N LEU A 291 14.65 -8.29 3.76
CA LEU A 291 14.69 -7.60 5.05
C LEU A 291 15.84 -6.61 5.12
N GLU A 292 17.02 -7.01 4.64
CA GLU A 292 18.17 -6.11 4.56
C GLU A 292 17.90 -4.92 3.64
N GLY A 293 17.32 -5.16 2.46
CA GLY A 293 16.91 -4.10 1.55
C GLY A 293 15.89 -3.15 2.18
N MET A 294 14.88 -3.69 2.89
CA MET A 294 13.87 -2.90 3.61
C MET A 294 14.51 -2.02 4.68
N VAL A 295 15.34 -2.59 5.55
CA VAL A 295 16.03 -1.86 6.62
C VAL A 295 16.97 -0.79 6.02
N LYS A 296 17.73 -1.13 4.97
CA LYS A 296 18.57 -0.17 4.25
C LYS A 296 17.73 0.99 3.69
N ARG A 297 16.57 0.74 3.08
CA ARG A 297 15.66 1.80 2.59
C ARG A 297 15.09 2.66 3.72
N MET A 298 14.81 2.06 4.88
CA MET A 298 14.29 2.78 6.03
C MET A 298 15.32 3.74 6.64
N PHE A 299 16.57 3.30 6.78
CA PHE A 299 17.66 4.04 7.45
C PHE A 299 18.71 4.64 6.50
N ALA A 300 18.46 4.56 5.20
CA ALA A 300 19.28 5.16 4.15
C ALA A 300 19.54 6.64 4.46
N ARG A 301 20.80 6.98 4.76
CA ARG A 301 21.22 8.39 4.80
C ARG A 301 21.51 8.85 3.39
N ARG A 302 21.17 10.11 3.11
CA ARG A 302 21.56 10.79 1.89
C ARG A 302 22.84 11.61 2.16
N ASP A 303 23.78 11.59 1.22
CA ASP A 303 24.95 12.46 1.24
C ASP A 303 24.54 13.93 0.98
N ALA A 304 25.51 14.85 1.01
CA ALA A 304 25.27 16.27 0.76
C ALA A 304 24.76 16.57 -0.66
N GLN A 305 24.85 15.60 -1.57
CA GLN A 305 24.38 15.64 -2.96
C GLN A 305 23.02 14.92 -3.13
N GLY A 306 22.46 14.37 -2.05
CA GLY A 306 21.17 13.67 -2.06
C GLY A 306 21.25 12.19 -2.46
N ASN A 307 22.43 11.63 -2.71
CA ASN A 307 22.61 10.21 -3.05
C ASN A 307 22.58 9.35 -1.80
N LEU A 308 22.13 8.10 -1.92
CA LEU A 308 22.23 7.12 -0.85
C LEU A 308 23.70 6.91 -0.43
N ASP A 309 24.07 7.32 0.78
CA ASP A 309 25.35 6.98 1.39
C ASP A 309 25.26 5.57 1.99
N GLN A 310 25.29 4.58 1.09
CA GLN A 310 25.30 3.17 1.46
C GLN A 310 26.53 2.81 2.30
N SER A 311 27.63 3.55 2.15
CA SER A 311 28.89 3.28 2.84
C SER A 311 28.82 3.60 4.34
N LEU A 312 28.13 4.68 4.71
CA LEU A 312 27.94 5.07 6.09
C LEU A 312 26.82 4.26 6.76
N SER A 313 25.71 4.01 6.06
CA SER A 313 24.63 3.15 6.56
C SER A 313 25.10 1.71 6.81
N ALA A 314 25.95 1.14 5.94
CA ALA A 314 26.50 -0.20 6.13
C ALA A 314 27.53 -0.30 7.28
N ARG A 315 28.20 0.80 7.63
CA ARG A 315 29.16 0.84 8.77
C ARG A 315 28.47 0.98 10.12
N LEU A 316 27.36 1.70 10.17
CA LEU A 316 26.69 2.04 11.43
C LEU A 316 25.60 1.03 11.80
N LEU A 317 24.98 0.37 10.83
CA LEU A 317 23.83 -0.50 11.04
C LEU A 317 24.13 -1.93 10.60
N HIS A 318 24.20 -2.85 11.55
CA HIS A 318 24.35 -4.27 11.30
C HIS A 318 23.01 -4.99 11.53
N ILE A 319 22.65 -5.85 10.58
CA ILE A 319 21.43 -6.64 10.62
C ILE A 319 21.82 -8.06 11.01
N GLU A 320 21.44 -8.49 12.22
CA GLU A 320 21.85 -9.79 12.78
C GLU A 320 20.88 -10.90 12.33
N LEU A 321 20.80 -11.15 11.02
CA LEU A 321 19.95 -12.21 10.45
C LEU A 321 20.75 -13.45 10.06
N GLU A 322 20.23 -14.62 10.45
CA GLU A 322 20.69 -15.92 9.95
C GLU A 322 20.39 -16.07 8.46
N ASP A 323 21.18 -16.89 7.75
CA ASP A 323 20.93 -17.26 6.34
C ASP A 323 19.82 -18.32 6.23
N LYS A 324 18.68 -18.05 6.85
CA LYS A 324 17.45 -18.85 6.82
C LYS A 324 16.25 -17.95 6.58
N PRO A 325 15.13 -18.50 6.04
CA PRO A 325 13.91 -17.72 5.91
C PRO A 325 13.44 -17.18 7.26
N PHE A 326 12.96 -15.94 7.24
CA PHE A 326 12.54 -15.22 8.44
C PHE A 326 11.02 -15.22 8.57
N ASP A 327 10.53 -16.05 9.47
CA ASP A 327 9.11 -16.16 9.80
C ASP A 327 8.76 -15.25 11.00
N PHE A 328 7.58 -14.65 10.97
CA PHE A 328 7.06 -13.86 12.09
C PHE A 328 5.55 -13.73 12.06
N TYR A 329 4.97 -13.45 13.23
CA TYR A 329 3.58 -13.00 13.34
C TYR A 329 3.51 -11.50 13.17
N ALA A 330 2.58 -11.04 12.35
CA ALA A 330 2.31 -9.64 12.06
C ALA A 330 0.94 -9.22 12.59
N VAL A 331 0.86 -7.99 13.12
CA VAL A 331 -0.36 -7.31 13.57
C VAL A 331 -0.47 -5.92 12.94
N ASP A 332 -1.51 -5.17 13.30
CA ASP A 332 -1.87 -3.90 12.68
C ASP A 332 -0.68 -2.95 12.53
N GLY A 333 -0.47 -2.47 11.30
CA GLY A 333 0.61 -1.55 10.95
C GLY A 333 0.47 -0.20 11.63
N GLY A 334 -0.75 0.25 11.88
CA GLY A 334 -1.12 1.44 12.62
C GLY A 334 -0.73 1.42 14.09
N THR A 335 -0.27 0.27 14.61
CA THR A 335 0.39 0.24 15.91
C THR A 335 1.69 1.06 15.88
N VAL A 336 2.46 1.01 14.80
CA VAL A 336 3.80 1.65 14.71
C VAL A 336 3.91 2.67 13.58
N ASN A 337 3.05 2.59 12.56
CA ASN A 337 2.95 3.58 11.48
C ASN A 337 1.54 3.62 10.89
N ASN A 338 0.74 4.58 11.36
CA ASN A 338 -0.64 4.77 10.92
C ASN A 338 -0.76 5.50 9.57
N GLU A 339 0.30 6.18 9.13
CA GLU A 339 0.27 7.05 7.95
C GLU A 339 1.51 6.82 7.06
N PRO A 340 1.41 5.95 6.04
CA PRO A 340 2.58 5.50 5.27
C PRO A 340 3.10 6.52 4.25
N PHE A 341 2.79 7.83 4.38
CA PHE A 341 3.23 8.85 3.42
C PHE A 341 4.75 8.90 3.29
N GLY A 342 5.50 8.67 4.38
CA GLY A 342 6.97 8.60 4.34
C GLY A 342 7.51 7.46 3.47
N GLU A 343 6.85 6.30 3.48
CA GLU A 343 7.25 5.16 2.64
C GLU A 343 6.87 5.40 1.17
N VAL A 344 5.70 6.03 0.92
CA VAL A 344 5.27 6.44 -0.42
C VAL A 344 6.21 7.51 -1.02
N ILE A 345 6.64 8.49 -0.22
CA ILE A 345 7.65 9.49 -0.61
C ILE A 345 8.94 8.79 -1.05
N LYS A 346 9.46 7.89 -0.21
CA LYS A 346 10.73 7.20 -0.49
C LYS A 346 10.64 6.37 -1.77
N ALA A 347 9.52 5.70 -2.02
CA ALA A 347 9.29 4.96 -3.25
C ALA A 347 9.29 5.88 -4.49
N LEU A 348 8.56 7.00 -4.46
CA LEU A 348 8.57 7.98 -5.55
C LEU A 348 9.95 8.61 -5.76
N GLU A 349 10.63 9.00 -4.68
CA GLU A 349 11.98 9.55 -4.75
C GLU A 349 12.98 8.56 -5.33
N SER A 350 12.84 7.26 -5.02
CA SER A 350 13.68 6.21 -5.58
C SER A 350 13.45 6.05 -7.09
N LYS A 351 12.18 6.05 -7.52
CA LYS A 351 11.79 5.94 -8.94
C LYS A 351 12.26 7.13 -9.79
N TYR A 352 12.31 8.33 -9.23
CA TYR A 352 12.63 9.57 -9.97
C TYR A 352 13.90 10.27 -9.50
N LYS A 353 14.81 9.56 -8.84
CA LYS A 353 16.06 10.13 -8.29
C LYS A 353 16.92 10.86 -9.34
N ASP A 354 16.95 10.35 -10.56
CA ASP A 354 17.81 10.83 -11.65
C ASP A 354 17.13 11.89 -12.53
N GLN A 355 15.89 12.30 -12.21
CA GLN A 355 15.15 13.29 -12.99
C GLN A 355 15.40 14.71 -12.46
N ALA A 356 15.74 15.61 -13.37
CA ALA A 356 16.00 17.02 -13.05
C ALA A 356 14.73 17.76 -12.57
N GLU A 357 13.57 17.41 -13.12
CA GLU A 357 12.27 17.95 -12.71
C GLU A 357 11.43 16.83 -12.10
N LYS A 358 11.15 16.97 -10.80
CA LYS A 358 10.31 16.03 -10.05
C LYS A 358 8.84 16.44 -10.19
N ASN A 359 8.16 15.87 -11.18
CA ASN A 359 6.75 16.18 -11.45
C ASN A 359 5.81 15.14 -10.82
N TYR A 360 5.84 15.04 -9.49
CA TYR A 360 4.98 14.14 -8.73
C TYR A 360 4.40 14.80 -7.48
N ALA A 361 3.26 14.29 -7.02
CA ALA A 361 2.65 14.65 -5.75
C ALA A 361 2.20 13.43 -4.96
N ILE A 362 1.90 13.64 -3.68
CA ILE A 362 1.29 12.65 -2.82
C ILE A 362 -0.14 13.04 -2.57
N LEU A 363 -1.05 12.10 -2.79
CA LEU A 363 -2.44 12.22 -2.38
C LEU A 363 -2.60 11.47 -1.06
N MET A 364 -2.77 12.21 0.04
CA MET A 364 -3.09 11.64 1.34
C MET A 364 -4.60 11.50 1.48
N ILE A 365 -5.07 10.31 1.83
CA ILE A 365 -6.46 10.00 2.13
C ILE A 365 -6.52 9.60 3.59
N ASP A 366 -7.06 10.50 4.41
CA ASP A 366 -7.19 10.31 5.84
C ASP A 366 -8.62 10.64 6.27
N PRO A 367 -9.41 9.63 6.70
CA PRO A 367 -10.74 9.86 7.26
C PRO A 367 -10.72 10.61 8.60
N PHE A 368 -9.60 10.55 9.34
CA PHE A 368 -9.45 11.13 10.67
C PHE A 368 -8.19 12.01 10.76
N PRO A 369 -8.10 13.10 9.98
CA PRO A 369 -6.92 13.93 9.96
C PRO A 369 -6.68 14.59 11.33
N ASN A 370 -5.43 14.57 11.78
CA ASN A 370 -5.02 15.22 13.02
C ASN A 370 -5.18 16.75 12.88
N PHE A 371 -6.16 17.33 13.57
CA PHE A 371 -6.29 18.76 13.75
C PHE A 371 -5.71 19.16 15.11
N GLU A 372 -5.06 20.34 15.22
CA GLU A 372 -4.38 20.86 16.43
C GLU A 372 -5.23 20.95 17.73
N LYS A 373 -6.49 20.49 17.72
CA LYS A 373 -7.47 20.61 18.81
C LYS A 373 -7.87 19.27 19.44
N GLU A 374 -6.95 18.32 19.58
CA GLU A 374 -7.21 17.22 20.52
C GLU A 374 -7.17 17.77 21.95
N ALA A 375 -8.22 17.50 22.72
CA ALA A 375 -8.32 17.94 24.10
C ALA A 375 -7.11 17.41 24.88
N ALA A 376 -6.32 18.32 25.46
CA ALA A 376 -5.20 17.93 26.30
C ALA A 376 -5.73 16.98 27.41
N PRO A 377 -5.07 15.83 27.62
CA PRO A 377 -5.52 14.88 28.64
C PRO A 377 -5.59 15.58 30.00
N ASP A 378 -6.62 15.26 30.78
CA ASP A 378 -6.80 15.83 32.12
C ASP A 378 -5.66 15.36 33.04
N ILE A 379 -4.67 16.24 33.22
CA ILE A 379 -3.44 16.00 33.98
C ILE A 379 -3.73 15.92 35.49
N ALA A 380 -4.94 16.28 35.94
CA ALA A 380 -5.30 16.28 37.36
C ALA A 380 -5.55 14.88 37.93
N LYS A 381 -5.84 13.88 37.07
CA LYS A 381 -6.18 12.51 37.51
C LYS A 381 -5.08 11.53 37.13
N ARG A 382 -4.51 10.85 38.14
CA ARG A 382 -3.57 9.74 37.88
C ARG A 382 -4.33 8.58 37.22
N PRO A 383 -3.88 8.09 36.05
CA PRO A 383 -4.53 6.96 35.38
C PRO A 383 -4.35 5.68 36.19
N THR A 384 -5.38 4.85 36.23
CA THR A 384 -5.29 3.48 36.76
C THR A 384 -4.57 2.57 35.76
N ILE A 385 -4.23 1.33 36.17
CA ILE A 385 -3.60 0.37 35.25
C ILE A 385 -4.49 0.03 34.04
N LEU A 386 -5.82 0.08 34.22
CA LEU A 386 -6.79 -0.14 33.16
C LEU A 386 -6.88 1.08 32.23
N ASP A 387 -6.69 2.30 32.75
CA ASP A 387 -6.62 3.51 31.93
C ASP A 387 -5.28 3.62 31.18
N LEU A 388 -4.19 3.09 31.77
CA LEU A 388 -2.85 3.14 31.18
C LEU A 388 -2.74 2.33 29.88
N ALA A 389 -3.35 1.15 29.81
CA ALA A 389 -3.25 0.29 28.63
C ALA A 389 -3.70 0.98 27.32
N PRO A 390 -4.91 1.57 27.22
CA PRO A 390 -5.33 2.29 26.02
C PRO A 390 -4.51 3.58 25.80
N MET A 391 -4.07 4.27 26.85
CA MET A 391 -3.21 5.46 26.72
C MET A 391 -1.84 5.13 26.14
N VAL A 392 -1.21 4.03 26.56
CA VAL A 392 0.09 3.58 26.03
C VAL A 392 -0.06 3.13 24.58
N ILE A 393 -1.12 2.39 24.23
CA ILE A 393 -1.40 2.02 22.84
C ILE A 393 -1.59 3.27 21.97
N GLY A 394 -2.36 4.26 22.46
CA GLY A 394 -2.55 5.54 21.78
C GLY A 394 -1.24 6.30 21.59
N ALA A 395 -0.39 6.35 22.62
CA ALA A 395 0.93 6.99 22.54
C ALA A 395 1.87 6.28 21.55
N ILE A 396 1.87 4.95 21.51
CA ILE A 396 2.66 4.18 20.55
C ILE A 396 2.19 4.44 19.11
N ARG A 397 0.87 4.52 18.89
CA ARG A 397 0.27 4.87 17.59
C ARG A 397 0.56 6.31 17.15
N GLY A 398 0.62 7.25 18.09
CA GLY A 398 0.88 8.68 17.82
C GLY A 398 2.36 9.06 17.68
N GLN A 399 3.30 8.13 17.82
CA GLN A 399 4.74 8.39 17.72
C GLN A 399 5.31 8.24 16.30
N ALA A 400 4.47 7.90 15.31
CA ALA A 400 4.89 7.33 14.04
C ALA A 400 5.01 8.31 12.87
#